data_AF-A0A9E4F1D4-F1
#
_entry.id   AF-A0A9E4F1D4-F1
#
_cell.length_a   1.000
_cell.length_b   1.000
_cell.length_c   1.000
_cell.angle_alpha   90.00
_cell.angle_beta   90.00
_cell.angle_gamma   90.00
#
_symmetry.space_group_name_H-M   'P 1'
#
loop_
_entity.id
_entity.type
_entity.pdbx_description
1 polymer ?
#
loop_
_entity_poly.entity_id
_entity_poly.type
_entity_poly.pdbx_seq_one_letter_code
_entity_poly.pdbx_strand_id
1 'polypeptide(L)' 'MCLPAAAMLGAMSMRTESRGGHTRSDYPERDDENWLANIHVSMGAGGMPVHERVPISDKLREAATRHANA' A
#
# COMPACT_ATOMS: atom_id res chain seq x y z
N MET A 1 -14.41 5.32 18.36
CA MET A 1 -13.75 4.79 17.15
C MET A 1 -12.66 5.78 16.74
N CYS A 2 -11.39 5.37 16.60
CA CYS A 2 -10.28 6.28 16.28
C CYS A 2 -10.07 6.30 14.76
N LEU A 3 -10.46 7.39 14.09
CA LEU A 3 -10.41 7.52 12.61
C LEU A 3 -9.01 7.25 12.01
N PRO A 4 -7.91 7.75 12.59
CA PRO A 4 -6.56 7.41 12.11
C PRO A 4 -6.26 5.91 12.18
N ALA A 5 -6.67 5.23 13.26
CA ALA A 5 -6.46 3.80 13.39
C ALA A 5 -7.26 3.01 12.34
N ALA A 6 -8.50 3.41 12.06
CA ALA A 6 -9.30 2.80 11.00
C ALA A 6 -8.71 3.04 9.59
N ALA A 7 -8.20 4.24 9.35
CA ALA A 7 -7.50 4.58 8.11
C ALA A 7 -6.24 3.73 7.91
N MET A 8 -5.40 3.61 8.95
CA MET A 8 -4.19 2.79 8.87
C MET A 8 -4.50 1.30 8.71
N LEU A 9 -5.42 0.76 9.51
CA LEU A 9 -5.77 -0.65 9.48
C LEU A 9 -6.35 -1.05 8.12
N GLY A 10 -7.26 -0.24 7.55
CA GLY A 10 -7.81 -0.52 6.22
C GLY A 10 -6.73 -0.56 5.14
N ALA A 11 -5.78 0.38 5.15
CA ALA A 11 -4.68 0.40 4.20
C ALA A 11 -3.76 -0.82 4.35
N MET A 12 -3.42 -1.19 5.59
CA MET A 12 -2.58 -2.36 5.87
C MET A 12 -3.27 -3.68 5.49
N SER A 13 -4.56 -3.82 5.80
CA SER A 13 -5.32 -5.03 5.50
C SER A 13 -5.50 -5.28 4.00
N MET A 14 -5.53 -4.22 3.17
CA MET A 14 -5.59 -4.37 1.72
C MET A 14 -4.32 -5.04 1.17
N ARG A 15 -3.13 -4.71 1.69
CA ARG A 15 -1.84 -5.16 1.13
C ARG A 15 -1.58 -6.63 1.46
N THR A 16 -1.38 -7.47 0.47
CA THR A 16 -0.96 -8.87 0.64
C THR A 16 0.54 -9.04 0.37
N GLU A 17 1.35 -8.21 1.04
CA GLU A 17 2.81 -8.24 0.94
C GLU A 17 3.47 -7.68 2.22
N SER A 18 4.78 -7.82 2.34
CA SER A 18 5.62 -7.13 3.31
C SER A 18 6.59 -6.17 2.62
N ARG A 19 6.71 -4.94 3.15
CA ARG A 19 7.59 -3.91 2.60
C ARG A 19 7.98 -2.88 3.65
N GLY A 20 9.29 -2.66 3.80
CA GLY A 20 9.82 -1.64 4.70
C GLY A 20 9.35 -1.84 6.14
N GLY A 21 8.69 -0.83 6.71
CA GLY A 21 8.14 -0.89 8.08
C GLY A 21 6.81 -1.65 8.23
N HIS A 22 6.26 -2.21 7.15
CA HIS A 22 5.06 -3.03 7.19
C HIS A 22 5.40 -4.50 6.91
N THR A 23 5.27 -5.34 7.93
CA THR A 23 5.60 -6.78 7.84
C THR A 23 4.39 -7.62 8.23
N ARG A 24 4.11 -8.64 7.43
CA ARG A 24 3.01 -9.59 7.57
C ARG A 24 3.58 -11.01 7.54
N SER A 25 3.34 -11.80 8.58
CA SER A 25 3.82 -13.19 8.63
C SER A 25 3.09 -14.10 7.63
N ASP A 26 1.87 -13.77 7.25
CA ASP A 26 1.08 -14.48 6.25
C ASP A 26 1.42 -14.08 4.80
N TYR A 27 2.10 -12.94 4.60
CA TYR A 27 2.63 -12.47 3.33
C TYR A 27 4.04 -11.89 3.52
N PRO A 28 5.05 -12.73 3.81
CA PRO A 28 6.37 -12.28 4.24
C PRO A 28 7.19 -11.62 3.12
N GLU A 29 6.85 -11.90 1.87
CA GLU A 29 7.59 -11.43 0.71
C GLU A 29 7.07 -10.10 0.18
N ARG A 30 7.95 -9.40 -0.54
CA ARG A 30 7.64 -8.18 -1.29
C ARG A 30 7.00 -8.56 -2.63
N ASP A 31 5.94 -7.85 -3.03
CA ASP A 31 5.20 -8.07 -4.28
C ASP A 31 5.14 -6.78 -5.12
N ASP A 32 6.13 -6.59 -5.98
CA ASP A 32 6.18 -5.41 -6.87
C ASP A 32 5.19 -5.50 -8.05
N GLU A 33 4.69 -6.69 -8.37
CA GLU A 33 3.73 -6.87 -9.46
C GLU A 33 2.38 -6.28 -9.05
N ASN A 34 1.87 -6.67 -7.89
CA ASN A 34 0.54 -6.27 -7.43
C ASN A 34 0.53 -5.04 -6.51
N TRP A 35 1.62 -4.81 -5.75
CA TRP A 35 1.63 -3.87 -4.62
C TRP A 35 2.69 -2.76 -4.70
N LEU A 36 3.35 -2.61 -5.84
CA LEU A 36 4.12 -1.39 -6.15
C LEU A 36 3.16 -0.23 -6.51
N ALA A 37 2.43 0.21 -5.49
CA ALA A 37 1.35 1.19 -5.54
C ALA A 37 1.25 1.90 -4.19
N ASN A 38 0.70 3.11 -4.21
CA ASN A 38 0.28 3.82 -3.02
C ASN A 38 -1.15 3.41 -2.65
N ILE A 39 -1.50 3.56 -1.36
CA ILE A 39 -2.90 3.52 -0.93
C ILE A 39 -3.26 4.93 -0.49
N HIS A 40 -4.14 5.57 -1.25
CA HIS A 40 -4.68 6.87 -0.91
C HIS A 40 -5.87 6.66 0.02
N VAL A 41 -5.95 7.49 1.05
CA VAL A 41 -7.05 7.45 2.01
C VAL A 41 -7.71 8.82 2.06
N SER A 42 -9.01 8.85 1.81
CA SER A 42 -9.82 10.08 1.83
C SER A 42 -11.02 9.91 2.76
N MET A 43 -11.61 11.03 3.19
CA MET A 43 -12.83 11.00 3.99
C MET A 43 -14.04 10.77 3.08
N GLY A 44 -14.77 9.67 3.30
CA GLY A 44 -16.01 9.38 2.58
C GLY A 44 -17.21 10.18 3.12
N ALA A 45 -18.33 10.14 2.39
CA ALA A 45 -19.55 10.86 2.74
C ALA A 45 -20.14 10.51 4.12
N GLY A 46 -19.86 9.31 4.62
CA GLY A 46 -20.27 8.85 5.96
C GLY A 46 -19.31 9.18 7.10
N GLY A 47 -18.27 10.00 6.86
CA GLY A 47 -17.23 10.26 7.85
C GLY A 47 -16.29 9.07 8.12
N MET A 48 -16.35 8.05 7.26
CA MET A 48 -15.49 6.88 7.32
C MET A 48 -14.37 6.98 6.26
N PRO A 49 -13.15 6.52 6.58
CA PRO A 49 -12.07 6.47 5.60
C PRO A 49 -12.43 5.57 4.41
N VAL A 50 -12.07 6.01 3.21
CA VAL A 50 -12.16 5.24 1.97
C VAL A 50 -10.76 5.08 1.42
N HIS A 51 -10.42 3.85 1.01
CA HIS A 51 -9.09 3.47 0.56
C HIS A 51 -9.09 3.16 -0.93
N GLU A 52 -8.13 3.73 -1.64
CA GLU A 52 -7.94 3.51 -3.08
C GLU A 52 -6.51 3.10 -3.36
N ARG A 53 -6.33 2.01 -4.13
CA ARG A 53 -5.02 1.61 -4.62
C ARG A 53 -4.69 2.42 -5.87
N VAL A 54 -3.62 3.20 -5.79
CA VAL A 54 -3.13 4.03 -6.89
C VAL A 54 -1.74 3.52 -7.32
N PRO A 55 -1.62 2.86 -8.48
CA PRO A 55 -0.33 2.45 -9.02
C PRO A 55 0.63 3.64 -9.13
N ILE A 56 1.91 3.41 -8.86
CA ILE A 56 2.91 4.44 -9.15
C ILE A 56 3.06 4.62 -10.66
N SER A 57 3.56 5.78 -11.09
CA SER A 57 3.79 6.05 -12.51
C SER A 57 4.83 5.08 -13.11
N ASP A 58 4.73 4.83 -14.41
CA ASP A 58 5.64 3.93 -15.13
C ASP A 58 7.10 4.34 -14.95
N LYS A 59 7.39 5.64 -15.01
CA LYS A 59 8.72 6.20 -14.74
C LYS A 59 9.28 5.79 -13.37
N LEU A 60 8.42 5.81 -12.33
CA LEU A 60 8.83 5.42 -10.98
C LEU A 60 8.95 3.89 -10.86
N ARG A 61 8.08 3.14 -11.54
CA ARG A 61 8.14 1.68 -11.61
C ARG A 61 9.43 1.20 -12.28
N GLU A 62 9.83 1.82 -13.39
CA GLU A 62 11.10 1.57 -14.08
C GLU A 62 12.30 1.92 -13.18
N ALA A 63 12.25 3.05 -12.45
CA ALA A 63 13.30 3.41 -11.51
C ALA A 63 13.43 2.38 -10.37
N ALA A 64 12.31 1.92 -9.82
CA ALA A 64 12.30 0.94 -8.73
C ALA A 64 12.85 -0.44 -9.16
N THR A 65 12.57 -0.87 -10.39
CA THR A 65 13.05 -2.15 -10.94
C THR A 65 14.54 -2.11 -11.31
N ARG A 66 15.06 -0.96 -11.74
CA ARG A 66 16.50 -0.81 -12.05
C ARG A 66 17.41 -1.05 -10.84
N HIS A 67 16.97 -0.69 -9.63
CA HIS A 67 17.74 -0.92 -8.40
C HIS A 67 17.59 -2.33 -7.82
N ALA A 68 16.59 -3.11 -8.26
CA ALA A 68 16.37 -4.47 -7.78
C ALA A 68 17.22 -5.52 -8.53
N ASN A 69 17.71 -5.18 -9.73
CA ASN A 69 18.47 -6.06 -10.62
C ASN A 69 19.96 -5.71 -10.74
N ALA A 70 20.47 -4.84 -9.85
CA ALA A 70 21.89 -4.48 -9.74
C ALA A 70 22.48 -5.07 -8.47
#